data_AF-A0A2V9JPF0-F1
#
_entry.id   AF-A0A2V9JPF0-F1
#
_cell.length_a   1.000
_cell.length_b   1.000
_cell.length_c   1.000
_cell.angle_alpha   90.00
_cell.angle_beta   90.00
_cell.angle_gamma   90.00
#
_symmetry.space_group_name_H-M   'P 1'
#
loop_
_entity.id
_entity.type
_entity.pdbx_description
1 polymer ?
#
loop_
_entity_poly.entity_id
_entity_poly.type
_entity_poly.pdbx_seq_one_letter_code
_entity_poly.pdbx_strand_id
1 'polypeptide(L)'
;MRLICGLALVAAPFPANSSLQSGDLIEQAKRDLAAGDLAGVRRLLADARADDPTRLEIHLLLAQGYQATADFERWRAELASVLEVDPQSVRGHFGYVQLADAERRFEESEEHARRIIAASPQRYDDQLIRALFLSGRRPVAWEETIRALKLAIRSGRDPDVAQFWLGKVYQWQGKYEESLPLFKKTLSLADYE
;
A
#
# COMPACT_ATOMS: atom_id res chain seq x y z
N MET A 1 -35.30 36.61 49.43
CA MET A 1 -33.91 36.73 49.91
C MET A 1 -33.02 36.09 48.86
N ARG A 2 -32.08 36.86 48.30
CA ARG A 2 -31.16 36.49 47.21
C ARG A 2 -30.13 35.46 47.66
N LEU A 3 -29.56 34.71 46.69
CA LEU A 3 -28.15 34.30 46.49
C LEU A 3 -28.17 33.12 45.48
N ILE A 4 -27.98 33.32 44.17
CA ILE A 4 -26.76 33.61 43.38
C ILE A 4 -25.77 32.43 43.33
N CYS A 5 -25.61 31.94 42.09
CA CYS A 5 -24.47 31.32 41.41
C CYS A 5 -23.63 30.23 42.09
N GLY A 6 -23.49 29.13 41.35
CA GLY A 6 -22.41 28.17 41.49
C GLY A 6 -22.37 27.22 40.29
N LEU A 7 -22.34 27.75 39.07
CA LEU A 7 -21.98 26.96 37.89
C LEU A 7 -20.49 26.59 38.05
N ALA A 8 -20.22 25.42 38.63
CA ALA A 8 -18.89 24.84 38.62
C ALA A 8 -18.66 24.28 37.21
N LEU A 9 -18.28 25.17 36.29
CA LEU A 9 -17.60 24.80 35.06
C LEU A 9 -16.30 24.12 35.51
N VAL A 10 -16.28 22.78 35.54
CA VAL A 10 -15.02 22.04 35.63
C VAL A 10 -14.34 22.26 34.29
N ALA A 11 -13.56 23.34 34.21
CA ALA A 11 -12.60 23.55 33.16
C ALA A 11 -11.59 22.40 33.27
N ALA A 12 -11.71 21.43 32.35
CA ALA A 12 -10.66 20.45 32.14
C ALA A 12 -9.35 21.21 31.80
N PRO A 13 -8.22 20.86 32.42
CA PRO A 13 -6.96 21.50 32.09
C PRO A 13 -6.50 21.01 30.71
N PHE A 14 -6.63 21.84 29.68
CA PHE A 14 -5.56 21.95 28.69
C PHE A 14 -4.52 22.90 29.31
N PRO A 15 -3.20 22.60 29.32
CA PRO A 15 -2.45 22.29 28.09
C PRO A 15 -1.19 21.37 28.24
N ALA A 16 -0.76 20.74 27.14
CA ALA A 16 0.66 20.50 26.84
C ALA A 16 0.84 20.23 25.33
N ASN A 17 1.44 21.18 24.63
CA ASN A 17 1.78 21.10 23.22
C ASN A 17 3.01 20.17 23.04
N SER A 18 2.84 19.02 22.37
CA SER A 18 3.87 18.23 21.65
C SER A 18 3.47 16.77 21.33
N SER A 19 2.18 16.39 21.41
CA SER A 19 1.72 15.15 20.77
C SER A 19 1.41 15.45 19.30
N LEU A 20 2.21 14.90 18.38
CA LEU A 20 1.94 14.92 16.95
C LEU A 20 0.49 14.47 16.69
N GLN A 21 -0.25 15.17 15.83
CA GLN A 21 -1.59 14.71 15.46
C GLN A 21 -1.47 13.38 14.70
N SER A 22 -2.55 12.57 14.63
CA SER A 22 -2.51 11.28 13.94
C SER A 22 -2.07 11.41 12.47
N GLY A 23 -2.37 12.54 11.82
CA GLY A 23 -1.84 12.89 10.50
C GLY A 23 -0.32 13.05 10.48
N ASP A 24 0.24 13.81 11.42
CA ASP A 24 1.69 14.02 11.53
C ASP A 24 2.45 12.73 11.87
N LEU A 25 1.86 11.86 12.69
CA LEU A 25 2.39 10.54 13.01
C LEU A 25 2.46 9.63 11.76
N ILE A 26 1.43 9.69 10.90
CA ILE A 26 1.40 8.95 9.63
C ILE A 26 2.47 9.47 8.67
N GLU A 27 2.63 10.80 8.54
CA GLU A 27 3.66 11.38 7.67
C GLU A 27 5.08 11.09 8.18
N GLN A 28 5.27 11.05 9.50
CA GLN A 28 6.53 10.58 10.05
C GLN A 28 6.75 9.09 9.80
N ALA A 29 5.73 8.25 9.97
CA ALA A 29 5.82 6.82 9.69
C ALA A 29 6.16 6.54 8.21
N LYS A 30 5.63 7.31 7.26
CA LYS A 30 6.01 7.20 5.83
C LYS A 30 7.50 7.45 5.61
N ARG A 31 8.06 8.49 6.25
CA ARG A 31 9.49 8.81 6.17
C ARG A 31 10.36 7.74 6.82
N ASP A 32 9.97 7.26 8.00
CA ASP A 32 10.70 6.21 8.71
C ASP A 32 10.67 4.88 7.94
N LEU A 33 9.57 4.59 7.24
CA LEU A 33 9.44 3.43 6.37
C LEU A 33 10.42 3.53 5.19
N ALA A 34 10.57 4.71 4.58
CA ALA A 34 11.55 4.96 3.51
C ALA A 34 13.00 4.83 4.03
N ALA A 35 13.24 5.19 5.29
CA ALA A 35 14.52 5.01 5.97
C ALA A 35 14.78 3.57 6.47
N GLY A 36 13.79 2.68 6.41
CA GLY A 36 13.87 1.30 6.89
C GLY A 36 13.74 1.14 8.42
N ASP A 37 13.37 2.19 9.16
CA ASP A 37 13.14 2.11 10.61
C ASP A 37 11.73 1.56 10.91
N LEU A 38 11.59 0.25 10.75
CA LEU A 38 10.31 -0.42 10.96
C LEU A 38 9.88 -0.46 12.43
N ALA A 39 10.80 -0.29 13.37
CA ALA A 39 10.47 -0.19 14.79
C ALA A 39 9.81 1.16 15.08
N GLY A 40 10.37 2.26 14.54
CA GLY A 40 9.80 3.60 14.57
C GLY A 40 8.41 3.63 13.96
N VAL A 41 8.27 3.10 12.74
CA VAL A 41 6.99 2.99 12.02
C VAL A 41 5.91 2.32 12.86
N ARG A 42 6.21 1.15 13.44
CA ARG A 42 5.22 0.39 14.22
C ARG A 42 4.74 1.15 15.46
N ARG A 43 5.64 1.89 16.10
CA ARG A 43 5.29 2.72 17.27
C ARG A 43 4.39 3.88 16.85
N LEU A 44 4.81 4.66 15.85
CA LEU A 44 4.07 5.83 15.36
C LEU A 44 2.65 5.44 14.88
N LEU A 45 2.54 4.32 14.16
CA LEU A 45 1.27 3.83 13.66
C LEU A 45 0.41 3.16 14.74
N ALA A 46 0.99 2.67 15.83
CA ALA A 46 0.21 2.21 16.98
C ALA A 46 -0.49 3.39 17.68
N ASP A 47 0.24 4.50 17.86
CA ASP A 47 -0.31 5.73 18.45
C ASP A 47 -1.36 6.34 17.51
N ALA A 48 -1.09 6.44 16.21
CA ALA A 48 -2.06 6.96 15.23
C ALA A 48 -3.34 6.09 15.13
N ARG A 49 -3.22 4.77 15.31
CA ARG A 49 -4.35 3.83 15.28
C ARG A 49 -5.27 3.96 16.48
N ALA A 50 -4.76 4.43 17.62
CA ALA A 50 -5.58 4.64 18.81
C ALA A 50 -6.62 5.74 18.59
N ASP A 51 -6.31 6.73 17.74
CA ASP A 51 -7.19 7.85 17.41
C ASP A 51 -8.28 7.45 16.39
N ASP A 52 -7.92 6.70 15.35
CA ASP A 52 -8.87 6.17 14.35
C ASP A 52 -8.43 4.76 13.89
N PRO A 53 -9.05 3.70 14.43
CA PRO A 53 -8.71 2.33 14.07
C PRO A 53 -9.26 1.89 12.71
N THR A 54 -10.09 2.69 12.05
CA THR A 54 -10.67 2.36 10.73
C THR A 54 -9.91 3.01 9.58
N ARG A 55 -8.89 3.82 9.89
CA ARG A 55 -8.09 4.51 8.89
C ARG A 55 -7.25 3.54 8.08
N LEU A 56 -7.75 3.19 6.89
CA LEU A 56 -7.13 2.25 5.94
C LEU A 56 -5.64 2.51 5.70
N GLU A 57 -5.23 3.78 5.65
CA GLU A 57 -3.85 4.19 5.44
C GLU A 57 -2.88 3.61 6.49
N ILE A 58 -3.29 3.53 7.75
CA ILE A 58 -2.48 3.00 8.84
C ILE A 58 -2.22 1.51 8.63
N HIS A 59 -3.27 0.74 8.34
CA HIS A 59 -3.17 -0.69 8.08
C HIS A 59 -2.32 -0.98 6.84
N LEU A 60 -2.45 -0.17 5.79
CA LEU A 60 -1.64 -0.31 4.58
C LEU A 60 -0.15 -0.03 4.82
N LEU A 61 0.19 0.97 5.65
CA LEU A 61 1.58 1.26 6.01
C LEU A 61 2.19 0.18 6.91
N LEU A 62 1.42 -0.35 7.87
CA LEU A 62 1.86 -1.49 8.68
C LEU A 62 2.07 -2.75 7.83
N ALA A 63 1.13 -3.04 6.91
CA ALA A 63 1.27 -4.12 5.95
C ALA A 63 2.55 -3.99 5.11
N GLN A 64 2.88 -2.77 4.65
CA GLN A 64 4.11 -2.52 3.91
C GLN A 64 5.37 -2.75 4.77
N GLY A 65 5.34 -2.37 6.05
CA GLY A 65 6.42 -2.67 6.99
C GLY A 65 6.62 -4.17 7.19
N TYR A 66 5.52 -4.93 7.39
CA TYR A 66 5.58 -6.38 7.54
C TYR A 66 5.97 -7.10 6.25
N GLN A 67 5.59 -6.58 5.09
CA GLN A 67 6.07 -7.05 3.79
C GLN A 67 7.60 -6.92 3.70
N ALA A 68 8.17 -5.79 4.13
CA ALA A 68 9.62 -5.57 4.08
C ALA A 68 10.40 -6.54 4.99
N THR A 69 9.81 -7.01 6.09
CA THR A 69 10.42 -8.02 6.98
C THR A 69 10.03 -9.46 6.67
N ALA A 70 9.20 -9.69 5.63
CA ALA A 70 8.59 -10.98 5.36
C ALA A 70 7.83 -11.58 6.57
N ASP A 71 7.25 -10.72 7.42
CA ASP A 71 6.38 -11.15 8.52
C ASP A 71 4.98 -11.41 7.95
N PHE A 72 4.83 -12.57 7.30
CA PHE A 72 3.62 -12.94 6.53
C PHE A 72 2.36 -12.96 7.38
N GLU A 73 2.46 -13.39 8.65
CA GLU A 73 1.32 -13.44 9.57
C GLU A 73 0.77 -12.05 9.86
N ARG A 74 1.64 -11.11 10.26
CA ARG A 74 1.19 -9.74 10.55
C ARG A 74 0.84 -8.97 9.29
N TRP A 75 1.52 -9.22 8.18
CA TRP A 75 1.15 -8.67 6.88
C TRP A 75 -0.28 -9.08 6.51
N ARG A 76 -0.61 -10.37 6.61
CA ARG A 76 -1.97 -10.87 6.37
C ARG A 76 -3.00 -10.22 7.28
N ALA A 77 -2.70 -10.10 8.57
CA ALA A 77 -3.61 -9.52 9.55
C ALA A 77 -3.97 -8.06 9.20
N GLU A 78 -2.98 -7.24 8.86
CA GLU A 78 -3.23 -5.84 8.50
C GLU A 78 -3.99 -5.73 7.17
N LEU A 79 -3.72 -6.60 6.19
CA LEU A 79 -4.51 -6.65 4.95
C LEU A 79 -5.96 -7.10 5.18
N ALA A 80 -6.19 -8.00 6.15
CA ALA A 80 -7.54 -8.40 6.54
C ALA A 80 -8.32 -7.18 7.06
N SER A 81 -7.72 -6.40 7.97
CA SER A 81 -8.32 -5.15 8.48
C SER A 81 -8.68 -4.17 7.35
N VAL A 82 -7.84 -4.04 6.32
CA VAL A 82 -8.14 -3.21 5.15
C VAL A 82 -9.40 -3.69 4.43
N LEU A 83 -9.52 -5.00 4.20
CA LEU A 83 -10.67 -5.58 3.50
C LEU A 83 -11.93 -5.72 4.36
N GLU A 84 -11.80 -5.70 5.69
CA GLU A 84 -12.94 -5.60 6.61
C GLU A 84 -13.59 -4.21 6.52
N VAL A 85 -12.78 -3.15 6.44
CA VAL A 85 -13.26 -1.76 6.32
C VAL A 85 -13.74 -1.45 4.90
N ASP A 86 -12.95 -1.85 3.88
CA ASP A 86 -13.29 -1.68 2.47
C ASP A 86 -13.10 -3.01 1.70
N PRO A 87 -14.17 -3.82 1.58
CA PRO A 87 -14.12 -5.10 0.87
C PRO A 87 -13.84 -5.01 -0.63
N GLN A 88 -13.86 -3.82 -1.23
CA GLN A 88 -13.53 -3.58 -2.65
C GLN A 88 -12.20 -2.83 -2.80
N SER A 89 -11.45 -2.67 -1.71
CA SER A 89 -10.19 -1.94 -1.71
C SER A 89 -9.22 -2.55 -2.71
N VAL A 90 -8.96 -1.81 -3.78
CA VAL A 90 -7.94 -2.17 -4.78
C VAL A 90 -6.59 -2.36 -4.10
N ARG A 91 -6.23 -1.47 -3.14
CA ARG A 91 -4.96 -1.56 -2.39
C ARG A 91 -4.92 -2.77 -1.46
N GLY A 92 -6.03 -3.09 -0.78
CA GLY A 92 -6.12 -4.27 0.08
C GLY A 92 -5.99 -5.57 -0.70
N HIS A 93 -6.75 -5.73 -1.78
CA HIS A 93 -6.64 -6.90 -2.65
C HIS A 93 -5.26 -6.99 -3.30
N PHE A 94 -4.68 -5.86 -3.74
CA PHE A 94 -3.34 -5.82 -4.29
C PHE A 94 -2.28 -6.30 -3.28
N GLY A 95 -2.41 -5.90 -2.01
CA GLY A 95 -1.57 -6.42 -0.92
C GLY A 95 -1.69 -7.94 -0.75
N TYR A 96 -2.90 -8.50 -0.82
CA TYR A 96 -3.09 -9.95 -0.77
C TYR A 96 -2.46 -10.67 -1.96
N VAL A 97 -2.47 -10.06 -3.16
CA VAL A 97 -1.76 -10.66 -4.30
C VAL A 97 -0.26 -10.75 -4.02
N GLN A 98 0.35 -9.67 -3.53
CA GLN A 98 1.77 -9.66 -3.17
C GLN A 98 2.11 -10.68 -2.07
N LEU A 99 1.26 -10.80 -1.05
CA LEU A 99 1.43 -11.78 0.04
C LEU A 99 1.35 -13.20 -0.50
N ALA A 100 0.29 -13.52 -1.26
CA ALA A 100 0.08 -14.83 -1.85
C ALA A 100 1.20 -15.20 -2.85
N ASP A 101 1.72 -14.24 -3.61
CA ASP A 101 2.89 -14.41 -4.47
C ASP A 101 4.14 -14.80 -3.66
N ALA A 102 4.40 -14.08 -2.57
CA ALA A 102 5.56 -14.32 -1.71
C ALA A 102 5.51 -15.70 -1.04
N GLU A 103 4.31 -16.17 -0.67
CA GLU A 103 4.07 -17.50 -0.10
C GLU A 103 3.90 -18.59 -1.17
N ARG A 104 3.99 -18.23 -2.44
CA ARG A 104 3.76 -19.12 -3.59
C ARG A 104 2.36 -19.75 -3.65
N ARG A 105 1.37 -19.09 -3.05
CA ARG A 105 -0.06 -19.46 -3.04
C ARG A 105 -0.74 -18.86 -4.27
N PHE A 106 -0.49 -19.52 -5.38
CA PHE A 106 -0.62 -18.93 -6.68
C PHE A 106 -2.08 -18.71 -7.12
N GLU A 107 -2.96 -19.61 -6.74
CA GLU A 107 -4.38 -19.58 -7.00
C GLU A 107 -5.07 -18.43 -6.24
N GLU A 108 -4.67 -18.18 -4.99
CA GLU A 108 -5.20 -17.08 -4.17
C GLU A 108 -4.76 -15.71 -4.71
N SER A 109 -3.52 -15.61 -5.19
CA SER A 109 -3.03 -14.43 -5.89
C SER A 109 -3.89 -14.10 -7.12
N GLU A 110 -4.29 -15.11 -7.91
CA GLU A 110 -5.20 -14.90 -9.05
C GLU A 110 -6.62 -14.51 -8.62
N GLU A 111 -7.15 -15.09 -7.54
CA GLU A 111 -8.45 -14.75 -6.96
C GLU A 111 -8.52 -13.26 -6.62
N HIS A 112 -7.55 -12.76 -5.86
CA HIS A 112 -7.51 -11.35 -5.47
C HIS A 112 -7.27 -10.42 -6.67
N ALA A 113 -6.44 -10.83 -7.63
CA ALA A 113 -6.26 -10.08 -8.88
C ALA A 113 -7.59 -9.95 -9.66
N ARG A 114 -8.39 -11.02 -9.74
CA ARG A 114 -9.73 -10.98 -10.37
C ARG A 114 -10.67 -9.99 -9.69
N ARG A 115 -10.59 -9.83 -8.35
CA ARG A 115 -11.39 -8.85 -7.62
C ARG A 115 -11.00 -7.41 -7.93
N ILE A 116 -9.70 -7.12 -8.03
CA ILE A 116 -9.20 -5.81 -8.45
C ILE A 116 -9.78 -5.41 -9.82
N ILE A 117 -9.75 -6.36 -10.76
CA ILE A 117 -10.25 -6.18 -12.13
C ILE A 117 -11.78 -5.99 -12.15
N ALA A 118 -12.51 -6.72 -11.30
CA ALA A 118 -13.97 -6.61 -11.26
C ALA A 118 -14.43 -5.26 -10.69
N ALA A 119 -13.69 -4.72 -9.72
CA ALA A 119 -14.03 -3.46 -9.05
C ALA A 119 -13.83 -2.23 -9.96
N SER A 120 -12.88 -2.28 -10.90
CA SER A 120 -12.66 -1.24 -11.90
C SER A 120 -12.61 -1.88 -13.30
N PRO A 121 -13.72 -1.89 -14.06
CA PRO A 121 -13.73 -2.49 -15.41
C PRO A 121 -13.48 -1.48 -16.55
N GLN A 122 -13.34 -0.18 -16.25
CA GLN A 122 -13.32 0.90 -17.26
C GLN A 122 -11.95 1.58 -17.47
N ARG A 123 -10.89 1.27 -16.69
CA ARG A 123 -9.56 1.84 -16.94
C ARG A 123 -8.66 0.85 -17.67
N TYR A 124 -7.86 1.35 -18.61
CA TYR A 124 -6.83 0.56 -19.31
C TYR A 124 -5.78 0.00 -18.33
N ASP A 125 -5.62 0.70 -17.20
CA ASP A 125 -4.82 0.34 -16.03
C ASP A 125 -5.26 -1.02 -15.46
N ASP A 126 -6.55 -1.36 -15.57
CA ASP A 126 -7.13 -2.63 -15.10
C ASP A 126 -6.79 -3.80 -16.03
N GLN A 127 -6.72 -3.56 -17.34
CA GLN A 127 -6.26 -4.56 -18.33
C GLN A 127 -4.74 -4.82 -18.18
N LEU A 128 -3.98 -3.80 -17.81
CA LEU A 128 -2.55 -3.88 -17.57
C LEU A 128 -2.23 -4.62 -16.25
N ILE A 129 -2.90 -4.26 -15.16
CA ILE A 129 -2.84 -4.97 -13.87
C ILE A 129 -3.30 -6.43 -14.04
N ARG A 130 -4.34 -6.66 -14.84
CA ARG A 130 -4.81 -8.00 -15.23
C ARG A 130 -3.78 -8.81 -16.00
N ALA A 131 -3.15 -8.21 -17.01
CA ALA A 131 -2.09 -8.84 -17.78
C ALA A 131 -0.89 -9.14 -16.86
N LEU A 132 -0.50 -8.21 -15.98
CA LEU A 132 0.59 -8.38 -15.01
C LEU A 132 0.40 -9.55 -14.07
N PHE A 133 -0.77 -9.65 -13.44
CA PHE A 133 -1.06 -10.72 -12.48
C PHE A 133 -1.27 -12.08 -13.14
N LEU A 134 -1.89 -12.12 -14.32
CA LEU A 134 -2.05 -13.36 -15.07
C LEU A 134 -0.74 -13.80 -15.77
N SER A 135 0.15 -12.86 -16.08
CA SER A 135 1.38 -13.13 -16.85
C SER A 135 2.60 -13.45 -16.01
N GLY A 136 2.72 -12.99 -14.76
CA GLY A 136 3.88 -13.28 -13.91
C GLY A 136 4.22 -14.77 -13.76
N ARG A 137 3.32 -15.67 -14.16
CA ARG A 137 3.50 -17.13 -14.07
C ARG A 137 3.35 -17.91 -15.37
N ARG A 138 3.10 -17.26 -16.51
CA ARG A 138 3.04 -17.93 -17.81
C ARG A 138 3.90 -17.20 -18.83
N PRO A 139 4.99 -17.81 -19.32
CA PRO A 139 5.88 -17.21 -20.32
C PRO A 139 5.15 -16.64 -21.53
N VAL A 140 4.07 -17.31 -21.96
CA VAL A 140 3.23 -16.93 -23.11
C VAL A 140 2.54 -15.57 -22.94
N ALA A 141 2.26 -15.14 -21.70
CA ALA A 141 1.54 -13.90 -21.45
C ALA A 141 2.47 -12.69 -21.22
N TRP A 142 3.79 -12.89 -21.12
CA TRP A 142 4.73 -11.81 -20.83
C TRP A 142 4.81 -10.75 -21.93
N GLU A 143 4.74 -11.15 -23.20
CA GLU A 143 4.89 -10.21 -24.32
C GLU A 143 3.71 -9.23 -24.40
N GLU A 144 2.50 -9.71 -24.17
CA GLU A 144 1.30 -8.86 -24.14
C GLU A 144 1.35 -7.88 -22.97
N THR A 145 1.74 -8.37 -21.79
CA THR A 145 1.95 -7.54 -20.60
C THR A 145 2.99 -6.47 -20.83
N ILE A 146 4.16 -6.82 -21.39
CA ILE A 146 5.22 -5.85 -21.71
C ILE A 146 4.72 -4.79 -22.70
N ARG A 147 3.92 -5.17 -23.71
CA ARG A 147 3.33 -4.22 -24.66
C ARG A 147 2.39 -3.23 -23.97
N ALA A 148 1.51 -3.74 -23.11
CA ALA A 148 0.55 -2.91 -22.38
C ALA A 148 1.26 -1.98 -21.39
N LEU A 149 2.29 -2.46 -20.68
CA LEU A 149 3.14 -1.66 -19.78
C LEU A 149 3.83 -0.51 -20.51
N LYS A 150 4.48 -0.83 -21.63
CA LYS A 150 5.16 0.19 -22.44
C LYS A 150 4.18 1.21 -23.02
N LEU A 151 2.93 0.80 -23.31
CA LEU A 151 1.91 1.74 -23.76
C LEU A 151 1.49 2.68 -22.62
N ALA A 152 1.23 2.19 -21.42
CA ALA A 152 0.89 3.02 -20.27
C ALA A 152 1.98 4.07 -19.98
N ILE A 153 3.26 3.65 -20.00
CA ILE A 153 4.41 4.56 -19.86
C ILE A 153 4.38 5.66 -20.94
N ARG A 154 4.18 5.30 -22.21
CA ARG A 154 4.15 6.27 -23.32
C ARG A 154 2.95 7.20 -23.27
N SER A 155 1.82 6.71 -22.78
CA SER A 155 0.57 7.47 -22.67
C SER A 155 0.52 8.37 -21.42
N GLY A 156 1.56 8.35 -20.58
CA GLY A 156 1.64 9.16 -19.36
C GLY A 156 0.62 8.77 -18.29
N ARG A 157 0.02 7.58 -18.38
CA ARG A 157 -0.93 7.06 -17.39
C ARG A 157 -0.16 6.25 -16.37
N ASP A 158 -0.06 6.79 -15.16
CA ASP A 158 0.66 6.20 -14.02
C ASP A 158 2.00 5.58 -14.45
N PRO A 159 2.88 6.37 -15.10
CA PRO A 159 4.09 5.85 -15.74
C PRO A 159 5.03 5.18 -14.75
N ASP A 160 4.98 5.55 -13.47
CA ASP A 160 5.83 4.99 -12.42
C ASP A 160 5.33 3.62 -11.98
N VAL A 161 4.01 3.45 -11.86
CA VAL A 161 3.39 2.15 -11.62
C VAL A 161 3.72 1.21 -12.78
N ALA A 162 3.54 1.67 -14.02
CA ALA A 162 3.88 0.88 -15.20
C ALA A 162 5.39 0.58 -15.32
N GLN A 163 6.27 1.48 -14.89
CA GLN A 163 7.71 1.21 -14.83
C GLN A 163 8.06 0.15 -13.79
N PHE A 164 7.49 0.24 -12.59
CA PHE A 164 7.72 -0.74 -11.51
C PHE A 164 7.34 -2.14 -11.98
N TRP A 165 6.17 -2.25 -12.59
CA TRP A 165 5.66 -3.52 -13.08
C TRP A 165 6.42 -4.06 -14.28
N LEU A 166 6.90 -3.21 -15.17
CA LEU A 166 7.82 -3.64 -16.23
C LEU A 166 9.13 -4.17 -15.64
N GLY A 167 9.63 -3.54 -14.57
CA GLY A 167 10.75 -4.06 -13.79
C GLY A 167 10.47 -5.45 -13.25
N LYS A 168 9.27 -5.67 -12.67
CA LYS A 168 8.86 -6.99 -12.14
C LYS A 168 8.76 -8.06 -13.21
N VAL A 169 8.17 -7.75 -14.36
CA VAL A 169 8.09 -8.71 -15.48
C VAL A 169 9.49 -9.10 -15.95
N TYR A 170 10.40 -8.15 -16.15
CA TYR A 170 11.78 -8.49 -16.51
C TYR A 170 12.50 -9.27 -15.41
N GLN A 171 12.27 -8.95 -14.13
CA GLN A 171 12.80 -9.74 -13.02
C GLN A 171 12.32 -11.20 -13.07
N TRP A 172 11.02 -11.43 -13.30
CA TRP A 172 10.45 -12.78 -13.44
C TRP A 172 10.97 -13.53 -14.68
N GLN A 173 11.38 -12.81 -15.72
CA GLN A 173 12.08 -13.37 -16.89
C GLN A 173 13.56 -13.69 -16.64
N GLY A 174 14.10 -13.37 -15.46
CA GLY A 174 15.55 -13.44 -15.19
C GLY A 174 16.36 -12.31 -15.85
N LYS A 175 15.69 -11.31 -16.42
CA LYS A 175 16.26 -10.13 -17.10
C LYS A 175 16.55 -9.02 -16.10
N TYR A 176 17.49 -9.29 -15.20
CA TYR A 176 17.81 -8.38 -14.10
C TYR A 176 18.43 -7.06 -14.56
N GLU A 177 19.20 -7.09 -15.65
CA GLU A 177 19.86 -5.91 -16.24
C GLU A 177 18.84 -4.90 -16.76
N GLU A 178 17.76 -5.36 -17.38
CA GLU A 178 16.66 -4.52 -17.86
C GLU A 178 15.71 -4.08 -16.74
N SER A 179 15.63 -4.86 -15.67
CA SER A 179 14.74 -4.62 -14.51
C SER A 179 15.28 -3.53 -13.58
N LEU A 180 16.59 -3.54 -13.29
CA LEU A 180 17.24 -2.64 -12.35
C LEU A 180 17.01 -1.14 -12.62
N PRO A 181 17.15 -0.62 -13.86
CA PRO A 181 16.92 0.81 -14.13
C PRO A 181 15.46 1.21 -13.97
N LEU A 182 14.52 0.29 -14.20
CA LEU A 182 13.08 0.54 -14.04
C LEU A 182 12.72 0.72 -12.57
N PHE A 183 13.28 -0.12 -11.68
CA PHE A 183 13.08 0.03 -10.24
C PHE A 183 13.74 1.29 -9.66
N LYS A 184 14.93 1.64 -10.13
CA LYS A 184 15.62 2.88 -9.69
C LYS A 184 14.80 4.12 -10.02
N LYS A 185 14.16 4.15 -11.19
CA LYS A 185 13.34 5.28 -11.62
C LYS A 185 12.07 5.43 -10.77
N THR A 186 11.49 4.31 -10.34
CA THR A 186 10.32 4.31 -9.45
C THR A 186 10.63 4.60 -7.99
N LEU A 187 11.84 4.28 -7.52
CA LEU A 187 12.31 4.60 -6.16
C LEU A 187 12.78 6.06 -6.05
N SER A 188 13.30 6.65 -7.13
CA SER A 188 13.71 8.05 -7.22
C SER A 188 12.54 9.05 -7.22
N LEU A 189 11.31 8.58 -7.32
CA LEU A 189 10.09 9.38 -7.31
C LEU A 189 9.27 9.17 -6.04
N ALA A 190 9.78 8.44 -5.03
CA ALA A 190 9.15 8.38 -3.71
C ALA A 190 9.27 9.71 -2.93
N ASP A 191 10.00 10.70 -3.48
CA ASP A 191 10.03 12.10 -3.04
C ASP A 191 8.85 12.90 -3.63
N TYR A 192 7.61 12.44 -3.43
CA TYR A 192 6.44 13.30 -3.69
C TYR A 192 6.17 14.15 -2.44
N GLU A 193 6.38 15.45 -2.61
CA GLU A 193 6.12 16.58 -1.68
C GLU A 193 4.73 16.55 -1.01
#